data_AF-A0A932MAN2-F1
#
_entry.id   AF-A0A932MAN2-F1
#
_cell.length_a   1.000
_cell.length_b   1.000
_cell.length_c   1.000
_cell.angle_alpha   90.00
_cell.angle_beta   90.00
_cell.angle_gamma   90.00
#
_symmetry.space_group_name_H-M   'P 1'
#
loop_
_entity.id
_entity.type
_entity.pdbx_description
1 polymer ?
#
loop_
_entity_poly.entity_id
_entity_poly.type
_entity_poly.pdbx_seq_one_letter_code
_entity_poly.pdbx_strand_id
1 'polypeptide(L)' 'MKKFKALVFFCSVLVIFIFRLPASSQEMTDPKILEAAKKEGQVVWYTIMTLDQGKQVVDRFQAKYPFVKPV' A
#
# COMPACT_ATOMS: atom_id res chain seq x y z
N MET A 1 21.44 -38.33 17.45
CA MET A 1 21.73 -37.44 16.29
C MET A 1 20.61 -37.37 15.24
N LYS A 2 19.95 -38.48 14.87
CA LYS A 2 18.86 -38.47 13.84
C LYS A 2 17.66 -37.58 14.24
N LYS A 3 17.24 -37.61 15.51
CA LYS A 3 16.11 -36.79 15.99
C LYS A 3 16.39 -35.29 16.02
N PHE A 4 17.64 -34.90 16.27
CA PHE A 4 18.09 -33.50 16.22
C PHE A 4 18.09 -32.96 14.79
N LYS A 5 18.59 -33.75 13.83
CA LYS A 5 18.53 -33.37 12.39
C LYS A 5 17.09 -33.29 11.87
N ALA A 6 16.21 -34.19 12.30
CA ALA A 6 14.79 -34.15 11.96
C ALA A 6 14.07 -32.91 12.54
N LEU A 7 14.41 -32.51 13.77
CA LEU A 7 13.90 -31.30 14.40
C LEU A 7 14.32 -30.03 13.63
N VAL A 8 15.60 -29.94 13.25
CA VAL A 8 16.13 -28.82 12.47
C VAL A 8 15.47 -28.74 11.08
N PHE A 9 15.28 -29.89 10.43
CA PHE A 9 14.59 -29.95 9.15
C PHE A 9 13.12 -29.49 9.28
N PHE A 10 12.42 -29.93 10.32
CA PHE A 10 11.04 -29.51 10.59
C PHE A 10 10.94 -28.00 10.84
N CYS A 11 11.82 -27.43 11.66
CA CYS A 11 11.88 -25.99 11.88
C CYS A 11 12.20 -25.21 10.59
N SER A 12 13.09 -25.73 9.73
CA SER A 12 13.44 -25.10 8.45
C SER A 12 12.24 -25.06 7.50
N VAL A 13 11.46 -26.13 7.40
CA VAL A 13 10.23 -26.16 6.59
C VAL A 13 9.18 -25.19 7.13
N LEU A 14 9.07 -25.09 8.46
CA LEU A 14 8.09 -24.22 9.12
C LEU A 14 8.41 -22.73 8.90
N VAL A 15 9.69 -22.35 8.90
CA VAL A 15 10.13 -20.98 8.56
C VAL A 15 9.82 -20.61 7.11
N ILE A 16 10.03 -21.53 6.17
CA ILE A 16 9.70 -21.31 4.75
C ILE A 16 8.18 -21.12 4.56
N PHE A 17 7.37 -21.82 5.36
CA PHE A 17 5.92 -21.71 5.31
C PHE A 17 5.42 -20.35 5.84
N ILE A 18 6.02 -19.85 6.93
CA ILE A 18 5.69 -18.53 7.50
C ILE A 18 6.07 -17.39 6.53
N PHE A 19 7.20 -17.51 5.83
CA PHE A 19 7.64 -16.50 4.85
C PHE A 19 6.76 -16.41 3.59
N ARG A 20 5.87 -17.39 3.35
CA ARG A 20 4.89 -17.34 2.25
C ARG A 20 3.54 -16.75 2.63
N LEU A 21 3.32 -16.42 3.90
CA LEU A 21 2.10 -15.70 4.27
C LEU A 21 2.18 -14.30 3.65
N PRO A 22 1.14 -13.85 2.92
CA PRO A 22 1.09 -12.48 2.46
C PRO A 22 1.22 -11.58 3.70
N ALA A 23 2.22 -10.71 3.69
CA ALA A 23 2.31 -9.65 4.68
C ALA A 23 1.10 -8.74 4.45
N SER A 24 0.08 -8.88 5.29
CA SER A 24 -1.03 -7.92 5.34
C SER A 24 -0.52 -6.62 5.97
N SER A 25 0.26 -5.86 5.21
CA SER A 25 0.33 -4.42 5.41
C SER A 25 -1.03 -3.83 5.03
N GLN A 26 -1.50 -2.82 5.76
CA GLN A 26 -2.82 -2.19 5.62
C GLN A 26 -2.94 -1.36 4.32
N GLU A 27 -2.63 -1.95 3.17
CA GLU A 27 -2.56 -1.27 1.87
C GLU A 27 -3.83 -1.45 1.04
N MET A 28 -4.88 -2.03 1.61
CA MET A 28 -6.16 -2.14 0.92
C MET A 28 -6.99 -0.89 1.23
N THR A 29 -6.98 0.07 0.30
CA THR A 29 -7.88 1.23 0.34
C THR A 29 -9.31 0.70 0.49
N ASP A 30 -9.98 1.04 1.59
CA ASP A 30 -11.37 0.65 1.82
C ASP A 30 -12.22 1.09 0.61
N PRO A 31 -12.89 0.15 -0.09
CA PRO A 31 -13.73 0.48 -1.23
C PRO A 31 -14.76 1.58 -0.92
N LYS A 32 -15.25 1.67 0.32
CA LYS A 32 -16.18 2.72 0.73
C LYS A 32 -15.57 4.11 0.66
N ILE A 33 -14.30 4.25 1.03
CA ILE A 33 -13.57 5.52 0.95
C ILE A 33 -13.37 5.92 -0.51
N LEU A 34 -13.02 4.95 -1.37
CA LEU A 34 -12.85 5.20 -2.80
C LEU A 34 -14.15 5.70 -3.46
N GLU A 35 -15.28 5.04 -3.15
CA GLU A 35 -16.58 5.46 -3.67
C GLU A 35 -17.05 6.81 -3.12
N ALA A 36 -16.74 7.14 -1.87
CA ALA A 36 -16.99 8.46 -1.32
C ALA A 36 -16.17 9.55 -2.05
N ALA A 37 -14.87 9.32 -2.24
CA ALA A 37 -13.99 10.25 -2.94
C ALA A 37 -14.41 10.48 -4.41
N LYS A 38 -14.94 9.45 -5.09
CA LYS A 38 -15.52 9.60 -6.44
C LYS A 38 -16.73 10.53 -6.45
N LYS A 39 -17.55 10.51 -5.40
CA LYS A 39 -18.74 11.38 -5.29
C LYS A 39 -18.37 12.82 -5.02
N GLU A 40 -17.35 13.07 -4.21
CA GLU A 40 -16.82 14.42 -3.97
C GLU A 40 -16.09 14.98 -5.19
N GLY A 41 -15.26 14.16 -5.84
CA GLY A 41 -14.71 14.41 -7.18
C GLY A 41 -13.71 15.56 -7.29
N GLN A 42 -13.40 16.28 -6.21
CA GLN A 42 -12.46 17.41 -6.21
C GLN A 42 -11.60 17.45 -4.95
N VAL A 43 -10.41 18.04 -5.04
CA VAL A 43 -9.50 18.23 -3.90
C VAL A 43 -8.69 19.52 -4.03
N VAL A 44 -8.47 20.22 -2.92
CA VAL A 44 -7.61 21.40 -2.84
C VAL A 44 -6.33 21.05 -2.10
N TRP A 45 -5.17 21.43 -2.65
CA TRP A 45 -3.86 21.12 -2.07
C TRP A 45 -3.28 22.34 -1.35
N TYR A 46 -3.26 22.29 -0.01
CA TYR A 46 -2.57 23.28 0.81
C TYR A 46 -1.25 22.69 1.31
N THR A 47 -0.13 23.26 0.86
CA THR A 47 1.20 22.77 1.21
C THR A 47 2.22 23.90 1.27
N ILE A 48 3.30 23.68 2.02
CA ILE A 48 4.47 24.55 2.09
C ILE A 48 5.55 24.18 1.06
N MET A 49 5.27 23.19 0.21
CA MET A 49 6.19 22.74 -0.82
C MET A 49 6.37 23.80 -1.90
N THR A 50 7.54 23.77 -2.53
CA THR A 50 7.78 24.51 -3.78
C THR A 50 6.84 24.00 -4.89
N LEU A 51 6.60 24.83 -5.90
CA LEU A 51 5.63 24.53 -6.97
C LEU A 51 6.02 23.26 -7.75
N ASP A 52 7.30 23.07 -8.04
CA ASP A 52 7.81 21.90 -8.76
C ASP A 52 7.63 20.62 -7.95
N GLN A 53 7.95 20.64 -6.65
CA GLN A 53 7.76 19.50 -5.77
C GLN A 53 6.26 19.18 -5.59
N GLY A 54 5.44 20.21 -5.38
CA GLY A 54 3.99 20.04 -5.24
C GLY A 54 3.37 19.44 -6.50
N LYS A 55 3.77 19.93 -7.68
CA LYS A 55 3.30 19.40 -8.96
C LYS A 55 3.59 17.92 -9.12
N GLN A 56 4.80 17.46 -8.76
CA GLN A 56 5.14 16.03 -8.85
C GLN A 56 4.21 15.15 -8.01
N VAL A 57 3.78 15.62 -6.83
CA VAL A 57 2.84 14.89 -5.97
C VAL A 57 1.45 14.87 -6.60
N VAL A 58 0.95 16.03 -7.03
CA VAL A 58 -0.38 16.16 -7.63
C VAL A 58 -0.50 15.33 -8.91
N ASP A 59 0.51 15.36 -9.78
CA ASP A 59 0.52 14.60 -11.04
C ASP A 59 0.43 13.09 -10.78
N ARG A 60 1.19 12.57 -9.81
CA ARG A 60 1.15 11.14 -9.45
C ARG A 60 -0.19 10.75 -8.83
N PHE A 61 -0.75 11.62 -7.99
CA PHE A 61 -2.09 11.40 -7.43
C PHE A 61 -3.14 11.34 -8.53
N GLN A 62 -3.11 12.29 -9.48
CA GLN A 62 -4.05 12.36 -10.59
C GLN A 62 -3.95 11.14 -11.52
N ALA A 63 -2.72 10.66 -11.77
CA ALA A 63 -2.51 9.44 -12.55
C ALA A 63 -3.17 8.20 -11.91
N LYS A 64 -3.15 8.11 -10.57
CA LYS A 64 -3.77 6.99 -9.84
C LYS A 64 -5.29 7.16 -9.69
N TYR A 65 -5.76 8.39 -9.51
CA TYR A 65 -7.17 8.72 -9.25
C TYR A 65 -7.67 9.80 -10.22
N PRO A 66 -7.84 9.49 -11.52
CA PRO A 66 -8.15 10.48 -12.54
C PRO A 66 -9.54 11.13 -12.38
N PHE A 67 -10.40 10.54 -11.55
CA PHE A 67 -11.76 11.02 -11.28
C PHE A 67 -11.83 12.12 -10.20
N VAL A 68 -10.79 12.30 -9.38
CA VAL A 68 -10.71 13.41 -8.42
C VAL A 68 -9.93 14.52 -9.08
N LYS A 69 -10.51 15.71 -9.25
CA LYS A 69 -9.87 16.84 -9.92
C LYS A 69 -9.22 17.79 -8.90
N PRO A 70 -8.03 18.34 -9.17
CA PRO A 70 -7.55 19.47 -8.40
C PRO A 70 -8.47 20.68 -8.70
N VAL A 71 -8.74 21.48 -7.66
CA VAL A 71 -9.42 22.78 -7.80
C VAL A 71 -8.45 23.84 -8.29
#